data_AF-A0A522J5S8-F1
#
_entry.id   AF-A0A522J5S8-F1
#
_cell.length_a   1.000
_cell.length_b   1.000
_cell.length_c   1.000
_cell.angle_alpha   90.00
_cell.angle_beta   90.00
_cell.angle_gamma   90.00
#
_symmetry.space_group_name_H-M   'P 1'
#
loop_
_entity.id
_entity.type
_entity.pdbx_description
1 polymer ?
#
loop_
_entity_poly.entity_id
_entity_poly.type
_entity_poly.pdbx_seq_one_letter_code
_entity_poly.pdbx_strand_id
1 'polypeptide(L)'
;MRRAIWSRRPIWQGWRVDRPSRFPATGTLSLTPFSSRPSVSDDNPYSEALFRTLKYSPAYPGKPFASLDGARQWVARFVAWYNTEHRHSAIRFVTPAQRHVGEDKAILARRADVYAKAKKTHPDRWRGRPTRNWEPIGTVWLNPDKPADSALKPLSTAA
;
A
#
# COMPACT_ATOMS: atom_id res chain seq x y z
N MET A 1 10.86 -50.96 27.06
CA MET A 1 11.38 -50.74 28.43
C MET A 1 12.28 -49.51 28.43
N ARG A 2 12.04 -48.57 29.36
CA ARG A 2 12.93 -47.50 29.90
C ARG A 2 13.35 -46.39 28.91
N ARG A 3 12.69 -45.22 28.91
CA ARG A 3 12.76 -44.03 29.82
C ARG A 3 13.88 -43.05 29.42
N ALA A 4 13.49 -41.95 28.77
CA ALA A 4 14.23 -40.69 28.78
C ALA A 4 13.35 -39.62 29.45
N ILE A 5 13.99 -38.87 30.33
CA ILE A 5 13.44 -37.90 31.29
C ILE A 5 13.17 -36.58 30.57
N TRP A 6 11.91 -36.12 30.52
CA TRP A 6 11.58 -34.69 30.44
C TRP A 6 10.27 -34.43 31.17
N SER A 7 10.35 -33.54 32.16
CA SER A 7 9.25 -33.14 33.03
C SER A 7 8.14 -32.44 32.23
N ARG A 8 6.90 -32.89 32.44
CA ARG A 8 5.69 -32.17 32.06
C ARG A 8 5.61 -30.87 32.86
N ARG A 9 5.90 -29.72 32.23
CA ARG A 9 5.41 -28.42 32.68
C ARG A 9 4.74 -27.70 31.51
N PRO A 10 3.47 -27.28 31.65
CA PRO A 10 2.76 -26.54 30.61
C PRO A 10 3.27 -25.09 30.55
N ILE A 11 3.59 -24.63 29.35
CA ILE A 11 4.13 -23.29 29.06
C ILE A 11 3.03 -22.22 28.96
N TRP A 12 1.98 -22.35 29.77
CA TRP A 12 0.85 -21.42 29.80
C TRP A 12 0.53 -21.01 31.23
N GLN A 13 1.47 -20.32 31.89
CA GLN A 13 1.17 -19.44 33.02
C GLN A 13 2.08 -18.22 32.92
N GLY A 14 1.52 -17.08 32.50
CA GLY A 14 2.28 -15.84 32.43
C GLY A 14 1.78 -14.75 31.48
N TRP A 15 0.49 -14.69 31.13
CA TRP A 15 -0.08 -13.52 30.45
C TRP A 15 -1.46 -13.18 31.01
N ARG A 16 -1.51 -12.76 32.28
CA ARG A 16 -2.61 -11.88 32.72
C ARG A 16 -2.27 -10.49 32.20
N VAL A 17 -2.74 -10.19 31.00
CA VAL A 17 -2.60 -8.85 30.40
C VAL A 17 -3.76 -7.99 30.90
N ASP A 18 -3.69 -7.56 32.16
CA ASP A 18 -4.21 -6.23 32.48
C ASP A 18 -3.13 -5.23 32.05
N ARG A 19 -2.93 -5.11 30.73
CA ARG A 19 -2.37 -3.87 30.19
C ARG A 19 -3.58 -3.02 29.83
N PRO A 20 -3.69 -1.79 30.34
CA PRO A 20 -4.59 -0.84 29.70
C PRO A 20 -4.21 -0.76 28.22
N SER A 21 -5.22 -0.76 27.36
CA SER A 21 -5.07 -0.50 25.93
C SER A 21 -3.98 0.56 25.71
N ARG A 22 -2.95 0.24 24.92
CA ARG A 22 -1.91 1.20 24.53
C ARG A 22 -2.48 2.39 23.74
N PHE A 23 -3.74 2.32 23.35
CA PHE A 23 -4.49 3.33 22.64
C PHE A 23 -5.76 3.68 23.44
N PRO A 24 -5.72 4.66 24.35
CA PRO A 24 -6.89 5.06 25.13
C PRO A 24 -8.00 5.73 24.30
N ALA A 25 -7.78 5.98 22.99
CA ALA A 25 -8.63 6.85 22.17
C ALA A 25 -9.66 6.13 21.27
N THR A 26 -9.61 4.80 21.11
CA THR A 26 -10.60 4.07 20.28
C THR A 26 -11.93 3.79 20.98
N GLY A 27 -12.07 4.15 22.27
CA GLY A 27 -13.35 4.08 22.96
C GLY A 27 -14.36 5.14 22.48
N THR A 28 -13.86 6.27 21.97
CA THR A 28 -14.67 7.46 21.63
C THR A 28 -15.05 7.53 20.15
N LEU A 29 -14.23 6.97 19.27
CA LEU A 29 -14.55 6.70 17.87
C LEU A 29 -14.63 5.19 17.74
N SER A 30 -15.80 4.63 17.41
CA SER A 30 -16.09 3.19 17.29
C SER A 30 -15.26 2.50 16.19
N LEU A 31 -13.94 2.55 16.30
CA LEU A 31 -12.96 2.02 15.37
C LEU A 31 -12.42 0.71 15.95
N THR A 32 -12.57 -0.36 15.18
CA THR A 32 -11.98 -1.66 15.52
C THR A 32 -10.51 -1.65 15.11
N PRO A 33 -9.56 -1.78 16.06
CA PRO A 33 -8.15 -1.88 15.70
C PRO A 33 -7.86 -3.23 15.02
N PHE A 34 -7.04 -3.19 13.97
CA PHE A 34 -6.47 -4.37 13.34
C PHE A 34 -4.95 -4.28 13.38
N SER A 35 -4.28 -5.38 13.71
CA SER A 35 -2.82 -5.46 13.74
C SER A 35 -2.32 -6.44 12.69
N SER A 36 -1.28 -6.05 11.98
CA SER A 36 -0.55 -6.94 11.08
C SER A 36 0.03 -8.12 11.85
N ARG A 37 0.16 -9.26 11.16
CA ARG A 37 0.79 -10.46 11.70
C ARG A 37 2.25 -10.17 12.07
N PRO A 38 2.74 -10.68 13.21
CA PRO A 38 4.14 -10.52 13.59
C PRO A 38 5.08 -11.04 12.49
N SER A 39 6.11 -10.24 12.18
CA SER A 39 7.19 -10.59 11.24
C SER A 39 6.77 -10.83 9.78
N VAL A 40 5.66 -10.24 9.33
CA VAL A 40 5.22 -10.26 7.92
C VAL A 40 5.23 -8.82 7.36
N SER A 41 6.26 -8.46 6.59
CA SER A 41 6.39 -7.12 5.97
C SER A 41 5.23 -6.81 5.02
N ASP A 42 4.85 -7.82 4.23
CA ASP A 42 3.89 -7.64 3.14
C ASP A 42 2.42 -7.59 3.60
N ASP A 43 2.18 -7.56 4.91
CA ASP A 43 0.83 -7.48 5.50
C ASP A 43 0.24 -6.05 5.40
N ASN A 44 1.07 -5.04 5.09
CA ASN A 44 0.62 -3.65 4.85
C ASN A 44 1.40 -2.97 3.70
N PRO A 45 1.32 -3.51 2.47
CA PRO A 45 2.20 -3.07 1.39
C PRO A 45 1.86 -1.66 0.88
N TYR A 46 0.65 -1.15 1.14
CA TYR A 46 0.31 0.25 0.86
C TYR A 46 1.11 1.23 1.73
N SER A 47 1.23 0.96 3.03
CA SER A 47 2.01 1.82 3.91
C SER A 47 3.51 1.68 3.64
N GLU A 48 3.98 0.47 3.32
CA GLU A 48 5.38 0.27 2.92
C GLU A 48 5.73 1.03 1.63
N ALA A 49 4.83 1.00 0.63
CA ALA A 49 5.01 1.77 -0.60
C ALA A 49 5.10 3.28 -0.31
N LEU A 50 4.26 3.81 0.59
CA LEU A 50 4.34 5.21 1.02
C LEU A 50 5.68 5.53 1.69
N PHE A 51 6.14 4.70 2.63
CA PHE A 51 7.43 4.89 3.28
C PHE A 51 8.61 4.81 2.31
N ARG A 52 8.51 3.93 1.30
CA ARG A 52 9.47 3.90 0.21
C ARG A 52 9.46 5.23 -0.54
N THR A 53 8.31 5.73 -0.99
CA THR A 53 8.23 7.04 -1.68
C THR A 53 8.79 8.17 -0.82
N LEU A 54 8.54 8.16 0.48
CA LEU A 54 9.08 9.13 1.42
C LEU A 54 10.62 9.10 1.42
N LYS A 55 11.22 7.92 1.59
CA LYS A 55 12.69 7.74 1.66
C LYS A 55 13.41 8.09 0.37
N TYR A 56 12.78 7.82 -0.78
CA TYR A 56 13.37 8.08 -2.09
C TYR A 56 12.90 9.41 -2.71
N SER A 57 12.20 10.25 -1.95
CA SER A 57 11.83 11.59 -2.40
C SER A 57 13.09 12.47 -2.56
N PRO A 58 13.20 13.32 -3.59
CA PRO A 58 14.34 14.20 -3.78
C PRO A 58 14.63 15.12 -2.59
N ALA A 59 13.60 15.45 -1.80
CA ALA A 59 13.71 16.32 -0.63
C ALA A 59 14.03 15.55 0.67
N TYR A 60 14.36 14.25 0.60
CA TYR A 60 14.67 13.45 1.78
C TYR A 60 15.93 13.99 2.50
N PRO A 61 15.87 14.16 3.83
CA PRO A 61 16.96 14.80 4.56
C PRO A 61 18.18 13.88 4.61
N GLY A 62 19.33 14.40 4.16
CA GLY A 62 20.62 13.69 4.27
C GLY A 62 21.27 13.76 5.65
N LYS A 63 20.74 14.59 6.57
CA LYS A 63 21.20 14.74 7.95
C LYS A 63 20.03 14.57 8.94
N PRO A 64 20.28 14.17 10.19
CA PRO A 64 19.24 14.13 11.22
C PRO A 64 18.57 15.49 11.42
N PHE A 65 17.30 15.47 11.83
CA PHE A 65 16.59 16.70 12.19
C PHE A 65 17.16 17.28 13.50
N ALA A 66 17.33 18.60 13.54
CA ALA A 66 17.79 19.30 14.74
C ALA A 66 16.72 19.37 15.85
N SER A 67 15.45 19.22 15.50
CA SER A 67 14.33 19.26 16.45
C SER A 67 13.13 18.43 15.97
N LEU A 68 12.26 18.07 16.90
CA LEU A 68 10.99 17.39 16.60
C LEU A 68 10.11 18.24 15.67
N ASP A 69 10.07 19.56 15.86
CA ASP A 69 9.28 20.45 15.01
C ASP A 69 9.84 20.53 13.59
N GLY A 70 11.17 20.48 13.43
CA GLY A 70 11.79 20.36 12.11
C GLY A 70 11.36 19.08 11.38
N ALA A 71 11.30 17.96 12.09
CA ALA A 71 10.80 16.69 11.54
C ALA A 71 9.32 16.78 11.14
N ARG A 72 8.47 17.33 12.02
CA ARG A 72 7.03 17.51 11.76
C ARG A 72 6.77 18.39 10.54
N GLN A 73 7.44 19.52 10.45
CA GLN A 73 7.30 20.43 9.30
C GLN A 73 7.75 19.78 8.01
N TRP A 74 8.85 19.02 8.04
CA TRP A 74 9.32 18.29 6.87
C TRP A 74 8.31 17.23 6.42
N VAL A 75 7.78 16.43 7.35
CA VAL A 75 6.75 15.42 7.03
C VAL A 75 5.48 16.09 6.49
N ALA A 76 5.05 17.21 7.08
CA ALA A 76 3.87 17.95 6.60
C ALA A 76 4.04 18.42 5.15
N ARG A 77 5.22 18.97 4.80
CA ARG A 77 5.55 19.34 3.41
C ARG A 77 5.57 18.13 2.49
N PHE A 78 6.16 17.01 2.94
CA PHE A 78 6.15 15.77 2.16
C PHE A 78 4.72 15.29 1.88
N VAL A 79 3.83 15.29 2.88
CA VAL A 79 2.43 14.87 2.72
C VAL A 79 1.68 15.77 1.75
N ALA A 80 1.86 17.10 1.85
CA ALA A 80 1.26 18.04 0.91
C ALA A 80 1.73 17.78 -0.52
N TRP A 81 3.04 17.66 -0.72
CA TRP A 81 3.63 17.35 -2.02
C TRP A 81 3.15 16.00 -2.57
N TYR A 82 3.18 14.94 -1.76
CA TYR A 82 2.77 13.59 -2.16
C TYR A 82 1.32 13.55 -2.66
N ASN A 83 0.42 14.25 -1.97
CA ASN A 83 -1.01 14.23 -2.25
C ASN A 83 -1.44 15.19 -3.37
N THR A 84 -0.75 16.33 -3.54
CA THR A 84 -1.26 17.42 -4.39
C THR A 84 -0.37 17.76 -5.58
N GLU A 85 0.91 17.38 -5.56
CA GLU A 85 1.88 17.75 -6.61
C GLU A 85 2.49 16.52 -7.29
N HIS A 86 2.86 15.50 -6.51
CA HIS A 86 3.51 14.31 -7.04
C HIS A 86 2.53 13.47 -7.87
N ARG A 87 2.90 13.23 -9.13
CA ARG A 87 2.12 12.42 -10.06
C ARG A 87 2.60 10.98 -10.01
N HIS A 88 1.72 10.08 -9.61
CA HIS A 88 2.06 8.68 -9.35
C HIS A 88 1.82 7.81 -10.57
N SER A 89 2.86 7.11 -11.02
CA SER A 89 2.79 6.24 -12.20
C SER A 89 1.74 5.12 -12.05
N ALA A 90 1.61 4.58 -10.84
CA ALA A 90 0.65 3.53 -10.48
C ALA A 90 -0.81 3.96 -10.61
N ILE A 91 -1.10 5.27 -10.68
CA ILE A 91 -2.43 5.83 -10.94
C ILE A 91 -2.45 6.72 -12.18
N ARG A 92 -1.66 6.33 -13.20
CA ARG A 92 -1.63 7.03 -14.50
C ARG A 92 -1.24 8.52 -14.39
N PHE A 93 -0.31 8.83 -13.49
CA PHE A 93 0.24 10.17 -13.30
C PHE A 93 -0.81 11.24 -12.95
N VAL A 94 -1.86 10.87 -12.22
CA VAL A 94 -2.67 11.84 -11.46
C VAL A 94 -2.14 11.93 -10.03
N THR A 95 -2.56 12.95 -9.30
CA THR A 95 -2.22 13.07 -7.87
C THR A 95 -3.22 12.28 -7.03
N PRO A 96 -2.85 11.83 -5.82
CA PRO A 96 -3.77 11.12 -4.94
C PRO A 96 -5.00 11.97 -4.61
N ALA A 97 -4.83 13.29 -4.40
CA ALA A 97 -5.95 14.20 -4.16
C ALA A 97 -6.92 14.24 -5.35
N GLN A 98 -6.41 14.38 -6.58
CA GLN A 98 -7.25 14.39 -7.79
C GLN A 98 -8.07 13.11 -7.94
N ARG A 99 -7.43 11.96 -7.69
CA ARG A 99 -8.14 10.67 -7.72
C ARG A 99 -9.17 10.57 -6.58
N HIS A 100 -8.83 11.05 -5.39
CA HIS A 100 -9.70 11.01 -4.23
C HIS A 100 -11.03 11.75 -4.48
N VAL A 101 -10.98 12.90 -5.16
CA VAL A 101 -12.17 13.67 -5.54
C VAL A 101 -12.81 13.25 -6.87
N GLY A 102 -12.25 12.23 -7.55
CA GLY A 102 -12.78 11.69 -8.81
C GLY A 102 -12.48 12.50 -10.08
N GLU A 103 -11.56 13.46 -10.01
CA GLU A 103 -11.13 14.28 -11.16
C GLU A 103 -10.25 13.49 -12.16
N ASP A 104 -9.70 12.36 -11.74
CA ASP A 104 -8.81 11.52 -12.54
C ASP A 104 -9.42 11.14 -13.89
N LYS A 105 -10.71 10.79 -13.92
CA LYS A 105 -11.43 10.43 -15.15
C LYS A 105 -11.34 11.51 -16.23
N ALA A 106 -11.64 12.76 -15.86
CA ALA A 106 -11.62 13.89 -16.79
C ALA A 106 -10.20 14.24 -17.23
N ILE A 107 -9.23 14.20 -16.30
CA ILE A 107 -7.81 14.45 -16.60
C ILE A 107 -7.27 13.42 -17.59
N LEU A 108 -7.60 12.15 -17.36
CA LEU A 108 -7.12 11.03 -18.17
C LEU A 108 -7.74 11.01 -19.57
N ALA A 109 -9.03 11.31 -19.70
CA ALA A 109 -9.69 11.47 -21.00
C ALA A 109 -9.00 12.57 -21.84
N ARG A 110 -8.76 13.76 -21.25
CA ARG A 110 -8.05 14.85 -21.93
C ARG A 110 -6.65 14.44 -22.39
N ARG A 111 -5.92 13.66 -21.58
CA ARG A 111 -4.59 13.15 -21.96
C ARG A 111 -4.65 12.16 -23.11
N ALA A 112 -5.67 11.29 -23.15
CA ALA A 112 -5.89 10.40 -24.29
C ALA A 112 -6.07 11.20 -25.59
N ASP A 113 -6.88 12.25 -25.58
CA ASP A 113 -7.10 13.11 -26.73
C ASP A 113 -5.82 13.80 -27.22
N VAL A 114 -5.03 14.35 -26.29
CA VAL A 114 -3.74 15.00 -26.60
C VAL A 114 -2.79 14.00 -27.26
N TYR A 115 -2.69 12.78 -26.73
CA TYR A 115 -1.83 11.74 -27.30
C TYR A 115 -2.33 11.25 -28.65
N ALA A 116 -3.65 11.11 -28.84
CA ALA A 116 -4.25 10.73 -30.12
C ALA A 116 -3.96 11.78 -31.20
N LYS A 117 -4.14 13.07 -30.87
CA LYS A 117 -3.79 14.20 -31.75
C LYS A 117 -2.31 14.20 -32.09
N ALA A 118 -1.43 14.08 -31.09
CA ALA A 118 0.02 14.05 -31.30
C ALA A 118 0.47 12.87 -32.18
N LYS A 119 -0.14 11.69 -32.00
CA LYS A 119 0.12 10.52 -32.86
C LYS A 119 -0.36 10.73 -34.30
N LYS A 120 -1.50 11.39 -34.49
CA LYS A 120 -2.00 11.75 -35.83
C LYS A 120 -1.07 12.72 -36.55
N THR A 121 -0.52 13.72 -35.84
CA THR A 121 0.39 14.70 -36.43
C THR A 121 1.78 14.12 -36.73
N HIS A 122 2.29 13.22 -35.89
CA HIS A 122 3.63 12.64 -36.05
C HIS A 122 3.61 11.12 -35.87
N PRO A 123 3.05 10.36 -36.82
CA PRO A 123 2.91 8.91 -36.69
C PRO A 123 4.26 8.19 -36.58
N ASP A 124 5.32 8.73 -37.20
CA ASP A 124 6.67 8.14 -37.22
C ASP A 124 7.29 7.99 -35.83
N ARG A 125 6.93 8.87 -34.88
CA ARG A 125 7.41 8.76 -33.48
C ARG A 125 6.89 7.52 -32.77
N TRP A 126 5.76 6.99 -33.21
CA TRP A 126 5.14 5.79 -32.61
C TRP A 126 5.53 4.50 -33.34
N ARG A 127 6.01 4.56 -34.60
CA ARG A 127 6.39 3.37 -35.38
C ARG A 127 5.33 2.26 -35.32
N GLY A 128 4.06 2.64 -35.47
CA GLY A 128 2.90 1.74 -35.37
C GLY A 128 2.44 1.38 -33.93
N ARG A 129 3.21 1.69 -32.89
CA ARG A 129 2.86 1.37 -31.49
C ARG A 129 1.62 2.14 -31.02
N PRO A 130 0.81 1.59 -30.11
CA PRO A 130 -0.30 2.32 -29.49
C PRO A 130 0.22 3.50 -28.65
N THR A 131 -0.66 4.45 -28.36
CA THR A 131 -0.37 5.50 -27.38
C THR A 131 -0.33 4.92 -25.98
N ARG A 132 0.18 5.71 -25.01
CA ARG A 132 0.14 5.34 -23.60
C ARG A 132 -1.31 5.06 -23.16
N ASN A 133 -1.52 4.01 -22.38
CA ASN A 133 -2.82 3.71 -21.79
C ASN A 133 -3.14 4.79 -20.72
N TRP A 134 -4.23 5.52 -20.95
CA TRP A 134 -4.82 6.54 -20.09
C TRP A 134 -6.20 6.14 -19.57
N GLU A 135 -6.52 4.86 -19.49
CA GLU A 135 -7.75 4.38 -18.87
C GLU A 135 -7.68 4.58 -17.35
N PRO A 136 -8.76 5.07 -16.72
CA PRO A 136 -8.85 5.16 -15.27
C PRO A 136 -8.62 3.79 -14.62
N ILE A 137 -7.89 3.78 -13.51
CA ILE A 137 -7.67 2.54 -12.77
C ILE A 137 -8.84 2.34 -11.82
N GLY A 138 -9.53 1.21 -11.95
CA GLY A 138 -10.63 0.82 -11.07
C GLY A 138 -10.17 0.44 -9.65
N THR A 139 -11.05 -0.27 -8.95
CA THR A 139 -10.76 -0.82 -7.62
C THR A 139 -9.66 -1.88 -7.72
N VAL A 140 -8.69 -1.80 -6.81
CA VAL A 140 -7.61 -2.78 -6.67
C VAL A 140 -7.77 -3.44 -5.31
N TRP A 141 -7.74 -4.77 -5.28
CA TRP A 141 -7.86 -5.56 -4.07
C TRP A 141 -6.48 -6.04 -3.62
N LEU A 142 -6.20 -5.96 -2.32
CA LEU A 142 -4.91 -6.37 -1.76
C LEU A 142 -4.77 -7.90 -1.71
N ASN A 143 -5.84 -8.58 -1.35
CA ASN A 143 -5.99 -10.03 -1.37
C ASN A 143 -7.27 -10.32 -2.12
N PRO A 144 -7.25 -10.44 -3.47
CA PRO A 144 -8.42 -10.87 -4.19
C PRO A 144 -8.78 -12.29 -3.75
N ASP A 145 -10.08 -12.57 -3.58
CA ASP A 145 -10.53 -13.93 -3.36
C ASP A 145 -9.97 -14.80 -4.48
N LYS A 146 -9.40 -15.96 -4.12
CA LYS A 146 -9.06 -16.95 -5.14
C LYS A 146 -10.36 -17.30 -5.84
N PRO A 147 -10.41 -17.33 -7.19
CA PRO A 147 -11.59 -17.83 -7.87
C PRO A 147 -11.92 -19.22 -7.30
N ALA A 148 -13.21 -19.47 -7.04
CA ALA A 148 -13.73 -20.65 -6.37
C ALA A 148 -13.58 -21.96 -7.17
N ASP A 149 -12.52 -22.07 -7.98
CA ASP A 149 -12.19 -23.19 -8.87
C ASP A 149 -10.78 -23.75 -8.59
N SER A 150 -10.32 -23.71 -7.34
CA SER A 150 -9.35 -24.71 -6.89
C SER A 150 -10.13 -25.83 -6.19
N ALA A 151 -10.84 -26.62 -7.00
CA ALA A 151 -11.43 -27.87 -6.57
C ALA A 151 -10.40 -28.64 -5.73
N LEU A 152 -10.84 -29.05 -4.54
CA LEU A 152 -10.13 -29.91 -3.62
C LEU A 152 -9.44 -31.02 -4.42
N LYS A 153 -8.10 -31.02 -4.46
CA LYS A 153 -7.37 -32.21 -4.90
C LYS A 153 -7.81 -33.34 -3.95
N PRO A 154 -8.40 -34.45 -4.45
CA PRO A 154 -8.72 -35.56 -3.58
C PRO A 154 -7.42 -36.01 -2.90
N LEU A 155 -7.49 -36.19 -1.58
CA LEU A 155 -6.40 -36.78 -0.81
C LEU A 155 -6.04 -38.10 -1.47
N SER A 156 -4.80 -38.27 -1.91
CA SER A 156 -4.34 -39.56 -2.42
C SER A 156 -4.40 -40.55 -1.25
N THR A 157 -5.33 -41.49 -1.30
CA THR A 157 -5.30 -42.65 -0.41
C THR A 157 -4.02 -43.43 -0.71
N ALA A 158 -3.07 -43.40 0.22
CA ALA A 158 -1.93 -44.30 0.20
C ALA A 158 -2.39 -45.64 0.80
N ALA A 159 -2.29 -46.68 -0.05
CA ALA A 159 -2.24 -48.13 0.18
C ALA A 159 -3.02 -48.73 1.37
#